data_AF-A0A7C9RLP5-F1
#
_entry.id   AF-A0A7C9RLP5-F1
#
_cell.length_a   1.000
_cell.length_b   1.000
_cell.length_c   1.000
_cell.angle_alpha   90.00
_cell.angle_beta   90.00
_cell.angle_gamma   90.00
#
_symmetry.space_group_name_H-M   'P 1'
#
loop_
_entity.id
_entity.type
_entity.pdbx_description
1 polymer ?
#
loop_
_entity_poly.entity_id
_entity_poly.type
_entity_poly.pdbx_seq_one_letter_code
_entity_poly.pdbx_strand_id
1 'polypeptide(L)'
;MIGVFAGPAQRGDAADLAGLLGADAVVPDGPIKAAVRQLWPRLSAAVLFLDAGSAIRLFAPLLRDKRSGPAVVCVDQHFAVALAGDADMLASQVADLLNRTAVVTSGPSIDSVLDELVEQLDATAEGDVEACAAAIEAGEKVVLRNPLNFPLPALPPNVIAAGEDATWMIVVDDRAAATKENVLRIVPRTLVVGVGSTRGSSATSVGAALAELDAQGGLDLRAIKAFATADAKADEPGIVDAVEDWGFWHGDTAELLTFPTAELAEIGVPNPSSVVRNSMGTASVAEAAALRGAQLLGHGAPIELAAEKFKRDNVTVAAARMLPRGRLALVGLGPGSAEERTPRAEAEIRRAAFVVGTPEAIEAVGPLLRSGTEVRHEGAGDLAARGAAVAFVAFGIGPTLDNPVEADVIVVPGVWDR
;
A
#
# COMPACT_ATOMS: atom_id res chain seq x y z
N MET A 1 -31.42 -1.02 13.80
CA MET A 1 -32.53 -0.12 13.40
C MET A 1 -32.37 0.19 11.92
N ILE A 2 -33.46 0.09 11.16
CA ILE A 2 -33.49 0.40 9.73
C ILE A 2 -34.15 1.77 9.55
N GLY A 3 -33.46 2.75 8.99
CA GLY A 3 -34.03 4.06 8.68
C GLY A 3 -34.56 4.08 7.25
N VAL A 4 -35.85 4.35 7.05
CA VAL A 4 -36.47 4.50 5.72
C VAL A 4 -36.75 5.98 5.49
N PHE A 5 -36.01 6.61 4.58
CA PHE A 5 -36.05 8.04 4.36
C PHE A 5 -36.65 8.36 3.00
N ALA A 6 -37.65 9.23 2.98
CA ALA A 6 -38.34 9.61 1.76
C ALA A 6 -38.79 11.08 1.79
N GLY A 7 -38.91 11.66 0.59
CA GLY A 7 -39.50 12.98 0.42
C GLY A 7 -41.02 12.94 0.67
N PRO A 8 -41.69 14.11 0.77
CA PRO A 8 -43.12 14.17 1.05
C PRO A 8 -43.99 13.35 0.09
N ALA A 9 -43.60 13.28 -1.19
CA ALA A 9 -44.34 12.56 -2.23
C ALA A 9 -44.24 11.02 -2.10
N GLN A 10 -43.20 10.49 -1.46
CA GLN A 10 -42.90 9.05 -1.37
C GLN A 10 -43.04 8.54 0.07
N ARG A 11 -43.62 9.35 0.95
CA ARG A 11 -43.72 9.03 2.39
C ARG A 11 -44.69 7.89 2.68
N GLY A 12 -45.72 7.72 1.85
CA GLY A 12 -46.64 6.57 1.93
C GLY A 12 -45.90 5.26 1.64
N ASP A 13 -45.25 5.18 0.48
CA ASP A 13 -44.44 4.02 0.09
C ASP A 13 -43.37 3.67 1.13
N ALA A 14 -42.73 4.68 1.73
CA ALA A 14 -41.75 4.48 2.80
C ALA A 14 -42.37 3.90 4.09
N ALA A 15 -43.58 4.33 4.45
CA ALA A 15 -44.30 3.79 5.61
C ALA A 15 -44.75 2.35 5.37
N ASP A 16 -45.25 2.05 4.17
CA ASP A 16 -45.63 0.69 3.78
C ASP A 16 -44.41 -0.24 3.80
N LEU A 17 -43.29 0.20 3.20
CA LEU A 17 -42.04 -0.55 3.23
C LEU A 17 -41.54 -0.78 4.66
N ALA A 18 -41.56 0.25 5.51
CA ALA A 18 -41.14 0.10 6.91
C ALA A 18 -42.02 -0.93 7.65
N GLY A 19 -43.34 -0.94 7.38
CA GLY A 19 -44.25 -1.96 7.92
C GLY A 19 -43.89 -3.39 7.48
N LEU A 20 -43.38 -3.55 6.25
CA LEU A 20 -42.95 -4.85 5.71
C LEU A 20 -41.56 -5.28 6.18
N LEU A 21 -40.64 -4.33 6.40
CA LEU A 21 -39.28 -4.60 6.89
C LEU A 21 -39.25 -4.98 8.38
N GLY A 22 -40.31 -4.69 9.14
CA GLY A 22 -40.51 -5.15 10.51
C GLY A 22 -40.39 -4.04 11.57
N ALA A 23 -40.53 -4.42 12.84
CA ALA A 23 -40.67 -3.48 13.95
C ALA A 23 -39.44 -2.58 14.19
N ASP A 24 -38.27 -2.95 13.67
CA ASP A 24 -37.02 -2.19 13.79
C ASP A 24 -36.85 -1.14 12.68
N ALA A 25 -37.79 -1.06 11.74
CA ALA A 25 -37.80 -0.06 10.67
C ALA A 25 -38.58 1.19 11.08
N VAL A 26 -37.97 2.36 10.86
CA VAL A 26 -38.55 3.66 11.22
C VAL A 26 -38.56 4.58 10.02
N VAL A 27 -39.61 5.41 9.89
CA VAL A 27 -39.70 6.48 8.90
C VAL A 27 -39.54 7.82 9.61
N PRO A 28 -38.35 8.46 9.57
CA PRO A 28 -38.11 9.69 10.31
C PRO A 28 -38.91 10.88 9.76
N ASP A 29 -39.34 11.75 10.67
CA ASP A 29 -39.94 13.03 10.35
C ASP A 29 -38.92 14.09 9.95
N GLY A 30 -39.36 15.05 9.14
CA GLY A 30 -38.57 16.24 8.79
C GLY A 30 -37.63 16.07 7.59
N PRO A 31 -36.68 17.01 7.40
CA PRO A 31 -35.77 17.00 6.26
C PRO A 31 -34.83 15.79 6.28
N ILE A 32 -34.80 15.04 5.17
CA ILE A 32 -34.01 13.79 5.04
C ILE A 32 -32.57 13.99 5.48
N LYS A 33 -31.91 15.08 5.06
CA LYS A 33 -30.50 15.35 5.39
C LYS A 33 -30.24 15.47 6.89
N ALA A 34 -31.15 16.11 7.62
CA ALA A 34 -31.03 16.26 9.07
C ALA A 34 -31.28 14.93 9.77
N ALA A 35 -32.33 14.21 9.37
CA ALA A 35 -32.69 12.93 9.94
C ALA A 35 -31.61 11.86 9.75
N VAL A 36 -31.04 11.75 8.55
CA VAL A 36 -29.95 10.80 8.26
C VAL A 36 -28.75 11.10 9.16
N ARG A 37 -28.31 12.37 9.26
CA ARG A 37 -27.19 12.76 10.13
C ARG A 37 -27.41 12.44 11.60
N GLN A 38 -28.62 12.70 12.09
CA GLN A 38 -28.98 12.46 13.49
C GLN A 38 -29.02 10.96 13.83
N LEU A 39 -29.55 10.13 12.93
CA LEU A 39 -29.77 8.71 13.18
C LEU A 39 -28.58 7.84 12.79
N TRP A 40 -27.67 8.32 11.92
CA TRP A 40 -26.55 7.55 11.36
C TRP A 40 -25.84 6.63 12.36
N PRO A 41 -25.44 7.09 13.57
CA PRO A 41 -24.69 6.25 14.51
C PRO A 41 -25.48 5.07 15.08
N ARG A 42 -26.80 5.03 14.87
CA ARG A 42 -27.74 4.04 15.43
C ARG A 42 -28.32 3.13 14.34
N LEU A 43 -28.07 3.44 13.06
CA LEU A 43 -28.58 2.67 11.95
C LEU A 43 -27.74 1.42 11.77
N SER A 44 -28.42 0.29 11.59
CA SER A 44 -27.84 -0.90 10.97
C SER A 44 -28.03 -0.85 9.45
N ALA A 45 -29.06 -0.13 8.99
CA ALA A 45 -29.36 0.06 7.58
C ALA A 45 -30.10 1.38 7.31
N ALA A 46 -29.95 1.90 6.09
CA ALA A 46 -30.64 3.06 5.56
C ALA A 46 -31.22 2.76 4.16
N VAL A 47 -32.54 2.90 4.01
CA VAL A 47 -33.23 2.83 2.73
C VAL A 47 -33.64 4.24 2.32
N LEU A 48 -33.09 4.73 1.20
CA LEU A 48 -33.23 6.10 0.74
C LEU A 48 -34.08 6.14 -0.54
N PHE A 49 -35.30 6.68 -0.47
CA PHE A 49 -36.11 6.98 -1.65
C PHE A 49 -35.59 8.24 -2.33
N LEU A 50 -34.40 8.13 -2.92
CA LEU A 50 -33.63 9.17 -3.59
C LEU A 50 -32.92 8.55 -4.78
N ASP A 51 -32.56 9.37 -5.77
CA ASP A 51 -31.62 8.94 -6.80
C ASP A 51 -30.25 8.64 -6.18
N ALA A 52 -29.48 7.75 -6.83
CA ALA A 52 -28.17 7.32 -6.32
C ALA A 52 -27.20 8.49 -6.09
N GLY A 53 -27.21 9.50 -6.96
CA GLY A 53 -26.33 10.67 -6.83
C GLY A 53 -26.63 11.49 -5.58
N SER A 54 -27.90 11.74 -5.30
CA SER A 54 -28.36 12.43 -4.09
C SER A 54 -28.10 11.61 -2.83
N ALA A 55 -28.35 10.29 -2.88
CA ALA A 55 -28.05 9.38 -1.79
C ALA A 55 -26.55 9.40 -1.44
N ILE A 56 -25.66 9.22 -2.43
CA ILE A 56 -24.20 9.24 -2.25
C ILE A 56 -23.75 10.56 -1.62
N ARG A 57 -24.17 11.71 -2.16
CA ARG A 57 -23.80 13.03 -1.60
C ARG A 57 -24.29 13.23 -0.16
N LEU A 58 -25.36 12.55 0.22
CA LEU A 58 -25.93 12.62 1.56
C LEU A 58 -25.10 11.81 2.57
N PHE A 59 -24.77 10.56 2.26
CA PHE A 59 -24.08 9.68 3.20
C PHE A 59 -22.56 9.69 3.10
N ALA A 60 -21.97 10.06 1.96
CA ALA A 60 -20.52 10.00 1.77
C ALA A 60 -19.71 10.73 2.87
N PRO A 61 -20.12 11.91 3.37
CA PRO A 61 -19.42 12.57 4.47
C PRO A 61 -19.56 11.87 5.84
N LEU A 62 -20.42 10.85 5.94
CA LEU A 62 -20.72 10.11 7.17
C LEU A 62 -20.08 8.72 7.19
N LEU A 63 -19.55 8.26 6.04
CA LEU A 63 -18.83 7.00 5.95
C LEU A 63 -17.46 7.13 6.62
N ARG A 64 -17.07 6.10 7.38
CA ARG A 64 -15.77 6.02 8.05
C ARG A 64 -14.91 4.89 7.50
N ASP A 65 -15.50 3.70 7.39
CA ASP A 65 -14.88 2.51 6.81
C ASP A 65 -15.96 1.53 6.29
N LYS A 66 -15.55 0.54 5.49
CA LYS A 66 -16.42 -0.48 4.86
C LYS A 66 -17.16 -1.36 5.87
N ARG A 67 -16.64 -1.51 7.09
CA ARG A 67 -17.11 -2.49 8.09
C ARG A 67 -18.03 -1.88 9.16
N SER A 68 -17.94 -0.58 9.42
CA SER A 68 -18.66 0.10 10.50
C SER A 68 -19.88 0.91 10.06
N GLY A 69 -20.02 1.17 8.76
CA GLY A 69 -21.16 1.91 8.19
C GLY A 69 -22.44 1.06 8.10
N PRO A 70 -23.64 1.68 8.19
CA PRO A 70 -24.89 0.97 7.92
C PRO A 70 -24.95 0.50 6.46
N ALA A 71 -25.69 -0.57 6.20
CA ALA A 71 -26.08 -0.94 4.85
C ALA A 71 -26.92 0.18 4.21
N VAL A 72 -26.52 0.71 3.06
CA VAL A 72 -27.24 1.77 2.37
C VAL A 72 -27.80 1.26 1.05
N VAL A 73 -29.11 1.39 0.90
CA VAL A 73 -29.83 1.09 -0.34
C VAL A 73 -30.54 2.37 -0.79
N CYS A 74 -30.38 2.76 -2.05
CA CYS A 74 -31.28 3.75 -2.65
C CYS A 74 -32.35 3.08 -3.49
N VAL A 75 -33.52 3.70 -3.58
CA VAL A 75 -34.65 3.15 -4.29
C VAL A 75 -35.28 4.20 -5.19
N ASP A 76 -35.44 3.85 -6.47
CA ASP A 76 -36.21 4.62 -7.44
C ASP A 76 -37.43 3.82 -7.92
N GLN A 77 -38.12 4.29 -8.97
CA GLN A 77 -39.32 3.65 -9.49
C GLN A 77 -39.11 2.24 -10.10
N HIS A 78 -37.87 1.84 -10.39
CA HIS A 78 -37.53 0.59 -11.08
C HIS A 78 -36.56 -0.31 -10.30
N PHE A 79 -35.68 0.29 -9.50
CA PHE A 79 -34.53 -0.37 -8.91
C PHE A 79 -34.44 -0.15 -7.40
N ALA A 80 -33.92 -1.15 -6.71
CA ALA A 80 -33.32 -1.01 -5.39
C ALA A 80 -31.82 -1.27 -5.54
N VAL A 81 -30.99 -0.24 -5.33
CA VAL A 81 -29.56 -0.27 -5.62
C VAL A 81 -28.77 -0.31 -4.32
N ALA A 82 -27.93 -1.33 -4.16
CA ALA A 82 -26.99 -1.42 -3.05
C ALA A 82 -25.86 -0.39 -3.26
N LEU A 83 -25.63 0.51 -2.29
CA LEU A 83 -24.69 1.63 -2.44
C LEU A 83 -23.47 1.58 -1.51
N ALA A 84 -23.63 1.15 -0.25
CA ALA A 84 -22.56 1.12 0.73
C ALA A 84 -22.85 0.15 1.88
N GLY A 85 -21.81 -0.34 2.55
CA GLY A 85 -21.93 -1.38 3.59
C GLY A 85 -22.38 -2.72 3.01
N ASP A 86 -22.77 -3.65 3.89
CA ASP A 86 -23.30 -4.97 3.49
C ASP A 86 -24.78 -4.85 3.07
N ALA A 87 -25.01 -4.24 1.91
CA ALA A 87 -26.32 -3.82 1.43
C ALA A 87 -26.99 -4.79 0.45
N ASP A 88 -26.35 -5.88 0.06
CA ASP A 88 -26.79 -6.77 -1.02
C ASP A 88 -28.08 -7.50 -0.68
N MET A 89 -28.08 -8.10 0.51
CA MET A 89 -29.25 -8.78 1.05
C MET A 89 -30.41 -7.82 1.24
N LEU A 90 -30.12 -6.61 1.73
CA LEU A 90 -31.13 -5.58 1.93
C LEU A 90 -31.68 -5.06 0.60
N ALA A 91 -30.84 -4.86 -0.41
CA ALA A 91 -31.26 -4.40 -1.74
C ALA A 91 -32.17 -5.44 -2.40
N SER A 92 -31.82 -6.72 -2.29
CA SER A 92 -32.65 -7.84 -2.77
C SER A 92 -33.99 -7.90 -2.04
N GLN A 93 -33.97 -7.81 -0.72
CA GLN A 93 -35.19 -7.80 0.10
C GLN A 93 -36.10 -6.60 -0.25
N VAL A 94 -35.54 -5.39 -0.35
CA VAL A 94 -36.31 -4.18 -0.69
C VAL A 94 -36.86 -4.25 -2.12
N ALA A 95 -36.09 -4.79 -3.06
CA ALA A 95 -36.55 -5.01 -4.44
C ALA A 95 -37.77 -5.94 -4.47
N ASP A 96 -37.71 -7.08 -3.78
CA ASP A 96 -38.81 -8.04 -3.71
C ASP A 96 -40.07 -7.43 -3.09
N LEU A 97 -39.92 -6.71 -1.95
CA LEU A 97 -41.05 -6.09 -1.26
C LEU A 97 -41.74 -4.99 -2.08
N LEU A 98 -40.99 -4.31 -2.96
CA LEU A 98 -41.50 -3.21 -3.78
C LEU A 98 -41.79 -3.62 -5.22
N ASN A 99 -41.59 -4.90 -5.58
CA ASN A 99 -41.66 -5.42 -6.95
C ASN A 99 -40.77 -4.61 -7.93
N ARG A 100 -39.51 -4.42 -7.54
CA ARG A 100 -38.45 -3.70 -8.27
C ARG A 100 -37.31 -4.66 -8.61
N THR A 101 -36.35 -4.22 -9.41
CA THR A 101 -35.15 -5.01 -9.73
C THR A 101 -34.02 -4.66 -8.75
N ALA A 102 -33.43 -5.65 -8.11
CA ALA A 102 -32.24 -5.44 -7.28
C ALA A 102 -31.03 -5.16 -8.18
N VAL A 103 -30.26 -4.13 -7.85
CA VAL A 103 -28.97 -3.84 -8.48
C VAL A 103 -27.89 -4.00 -7.40
N VAL A 104 -27.23 -5.15 -7.44
CA VAL A 104 -26.09 -5.48 -6.58
C VAL A 104 -24.82 -5.38 -7.43
N THR A 105 -23.86 -4.56 -6.98
CA THR A 105 -22.60 -4.30 -7.70
C THR A 105 -21.38 -4.79 -6.93
N SER A 106 -21.59 -5.53 -5.85
CA SER A 106 -20.53 -6.07 -5.00
C SER A 106 -19.49 -6.79 -5.83
N GLY A 107 -18.31 -6.21 -5.83
CA GLY A 107 -17.12 -6.66 -6.51
C GLY A 107 -15.90 -6.34 -5.63
N PRO A 108 -14.69 -6.68 -6.10
CA PRO A 108 -13.47 -6.45 -5.33
C PRO A 108 -13.37 -5.01 -4.85
N SER A 109 -12.99 -4.85 -3.57
CA SER A 109 -12.84 -3.57 -2.91
C SER A 109 -11.51 -2.94 -3.32
N ILE A 110 -11.54 -1.70 -3.80
CA ILE A 110 -10.32 -0.91 -4.06
C ILE A 110 -9.52 -0.57 -2.78
N ASP A 111 -10.14 -0.76 -1.60
CA ASP A 111 -9.54 -0.53 -0.27
C ASP A 111 -9.16 -1.85 0.44
N SER A 112 -8.69 -2.87 -0.28
CA SER A 112 -8.22 -4.07 0.40
C SER A 112 -6.90 -3.79 1.12
N VAL A 113 -6.64 -4.51 2.22
CA VAL A 113 -5.34 -4.43 2.95
C VAL A 113 -4.17 -4.80 2.02
N LEU A 114 -4.42 -5.57 0.96
CA LEU A 114 -3.40 -5.99 0.00
C LEU A 114 -3.10 -4.90 -1.02
N ASP A 115 -4.10 -4.19 -1.54
CA ASP A 115 -3.89 -3.08 -2.48
C ASP A 115 -3.06 -1.97 -1.84
N GLU A 116 -3.44 -1.58 -0.62
CA GLU A 116 -2.68 -0.62 0.17
C GLU A 116 -1.27 -1.11 0.49
N LEU A 117 -1.08 -2.41 0.72
CA LEU A 117 0.24 -2.99 0.99
C LEU A 117 1.13 -2.92 -0.26
N VAL A 118 0.58 -3.27 -1.42
CA VAL A 118 1.28 -3.19 -2.71
C VAL A 118 1.68 -1.74 -3.01
N GLU A 119 0.77 -0.78 -2.80
CA GLU A 119 1.05 0.64 -2.97
C GLU A 119 2.11 1.15 -1.98
N GLN A 120 1.98 0.82 -0.68
CA GLN A 120 2.91 1.28 0.36
C GLN A 120 4.34 0.80 0.15
N LEU A 121 4.49 -0.39 -0.42
CA LEU A 121 5.78 -1.02 -0.66
C LEU A 121 6.38 -0.67 -2.03
N ASP A 122 5.70 0.15 -2.85
CA ASP A 122 6.11 0.41 -4.24
C ASP A 122 6.40 -0.92 -4.97
N ALA A 123 5.40 -1.82 -4.91
CA ALA A 123 5.55 -3.22 -5.27
C ALA A 123 4.65 -3.62 -6.45
N THR A 124 4.98 -4.75 -7.07
CA THR A 124 4.09 -5.44 -8.02
C THR A 124 3.54 -6.71 -7.39
N ALA A 125 2.27 -7.02 -7.63
CA ALA A 125 1.65 -8.26 -7.19
C ALA A 125 1.67 -9.33 -8.31
N GLU A 126 1.89 -10.59 -7.93
CA GLU A 126 1.79 -11.76 -8.80
C GLU A 126 0.90 -12.82 -8.13
N GLY A 127 -0.15 -13.25 -8.83
CA GLY A 127 -1.17 -14.15 -8.30
C GLY A 127 -2.55 -13.48 -8.30
N ASP A 128 -3.52 -14.14 -7.67
CA ASP A 128 -4.89 -13.65 -7.57
C ASP A 128 -5.05 -12.81 -6.29
N VAL A 129 -4.88 -11.49 -6.44
CA VAL A 129 -4.95 -10.52 -5.32
C VAL A 129 -6.35 -10.53 -4.72
N GLU A 130 -7.36 -10.59 -5.59
CA GLU A 130 -8.77 -10.52 -5.22
C GLU A 130 -9.20 -11.75 -4.41
N ALA A 131 -8.84 -12.96 -4.85
CA ALA A 131 -9.15 -14.18 -4.11
C ALA A 131 -8.40 -14.24 -2.78
N CYS A 132 -7.14 -13.80 -2.73
CA CYS A 132 -6.39 -13.71 -1.48
C CYS A 132 -7.02 -12.69 -0.52
N ALA A 133 -7.43 -11.52 -1.02
CA ALA A 133 -8.11 -10.49 -0.22
C ALA A 133 -9.44 -11.03 0.33
N ALA A 134 -10.22 -11.71 -0.51
CA ALA A 134 -11.49 -12.33 -0.11
C ALA A 134 -11.29 -13.39 0.98
N ALA A 135 -10.26 -14.23 0.89
CA ALA A 135 -9.92 -15.20 1.93
C ALA A 135 -9.56 -14.52 3.27
N ILE A 136 -8.82 -13.40 3.23
CA ILE A 136 -8.54 -12.59 4.42
C ILE A 136 -9.84 -12.02 5.02
N GLU A 137 -10.71 -11.44 4.19
CA GLU A 137 -12.00 -10.89 4.63
C GLU A 137 -12.93 -11.97 5.21
N ALA A 138 -12.90 -13.20 4.67
CA ALA A 138 -13.64 -14.35 5.17
C ALA A 138 -13.07 -14.94 6.48
N GLY A 139 -11.95 -14.41 6.99
CA GLY A 139 -11.32 -14.90 8.22
C GLY A 139 -10.52 -16.20 8.03
N GLU A 140 -10.23 -16.59 6.80
CA GLU A 140 -9.41 -17.77 6.52
C GLU A 140 -7.96 -17.56 6.94
N LYS A 141 -7.27 -18.65 7.26
CA LYS A 141 -5.88 -18.61 7.70
C LYS A 141 -4.96 -18.34 6.51
N VAL A 142 -4.31 -17.18 6.55
CA VAL A 142 -3.35 -16.75 5.54
C VAL A 142 -1.98 -16.63 6.19
N VAL A 143 -0.95 -17.16 5.54
CA VAL A 143 0.42 -17.08 6.02
C VAL A 143 1.17 -16.00 5.27
N LEU A 144 1.74 -15.02 5.96
CA LEU A 144 2.60 -14.00 5.36
C LEU A 144 4.07 -14.27 5.68
N ARG A 145 4.90 -14.36 4.64
CA ARG A 145 6.36 -14.45 4.71
C ARG A 145 6.97 -13.12 4.30
N ASN A 146 7.77 -12.53 5.19
CA ASN A 146 8.44 -11.24 4.99
C ASN A 146 9.95 -11.39 5.25
N PRO A 147 10.70 -12.15 4.42
CA PRO A 147 12.11 -12.45 4.66
C PRO A 147 13.01 -11.21 4.70
N LEU A 148 12.63 -10.14 4.01
CA LEU A 148 13.37 -8.88 4.00
C LEU A 148 13.02 -7.95 5.17
N ASN A 149 12.06 -8.34 6.03
CA ASN A 149 11.60 -7.57 7.19
C ASN A 149 11.09 -6.16 6.84
N PHE A 150 10.28 -6.03 5.79
CA PHE A 150 9.58 -4.79 5.49
C PHE A 150 8.71 -4.33 6.67
N PRO A 151 8.64 -3.02 6.96
CA PRO A 151 7.72 -2.47 7.96
C PRO A 151 6.28 -2.56 7.43
N LEU A 152 5.60 -3.67 7.73
CA LEU A 152 4.21 -3.89 7.33
C LEU A 152 3.23 -3.12 8.24
N PRO A 153 2.05 -2.72 7.74
CA PRO A 153 0.98 -2.20 8.58
C PRO A 153 0.41 -3.29 9.50
N ALA A 154 -0.47 -2.89 10.42
CA ALA A 154 -1.27 -3.85 11.17
C ALA A 154 -2.12 -4.72 10.22
N LEU A 155 -2.01 -6.04 10.40
CA LEU A 155 -2.73 -7.03 9.61
C LEU A 155 -3.82 -7.70 10.45
N PRO A 156 -4.92 -8.15 9.82
CA PRO A 156 -5.94 -8.95 10.49
C PRO A 156 -5.36 -10.19 11.21
N PRO A 157 -5.96 -10.64 12.33
CA PRO A 157 -5.40 -11.72 13.16
C PRO A 157 -5.31 -13.08 12.46
N ASN A 158 -6.04 -13.28 11.36
CA ASN A 158 -5.98 -14.46 10.52
C ASN A 158 -4.81 -14.44 9.51
N VAL A 159 -4.09 -13.32 9.39
CA VAL A 159 -2.83 -13.21 8.64
C VAL A 159 -1.67 -13.39 9.61
N ILE A 160 -1.00 -14.54 9.54
CA ILE A 160 0.00 -14.95 10.53
C ILE A 160 1.40 -15.13 9.92
N ALA A 161 2.44 -14.87 10.71
CA ALA A 161 3.82 -14.94 10.25
C ALA A 161 4.35 -16.38 10.06
N ALA A 162 3.74 -17.38 10.71
CA ALA A 162 4.22 -18.77 10.75
C ALA A 162 3.05 -19.77 10.69
N GLY A 163 3.22 -20.85 9.93
CA GLY A 163 2.22 -21.90 9.74
C GLY A 163 2.42 -22.67 8.44
N GLU A 164 2.01 -23.94 8.42
CA GLU A 164 2.08 -24.85 7.26
C GLU A 164 0.69 -25.10 6.63
N ASP A 165 -0.34 -25.23 7.45
CA ASP A 165 -1.74 -25.38 6.99
C ASP A 165 -2.40 -24.01 6.79
N ALA A 166 -2.21 -23.37 5.64
CA ALA A 166 -2.85 -22.10 5.28
C ALA A 166 -3.61 -22.24 3.96
N THR A 167 -4.75 -21.55 3.82
CA THR A 167 -5.45 -21.52 2.53
C THR A 167 -4.64 -20.73 1.51
N TRP A 168 -3.98 -19.66 1.97
CA TRP A 168 -3.18 -18.76 1.15
C TRP A 168 -1.82 -18.48 1.79
N MET A 169 -0.82 -18.24 0.93
CA MET A 169 0.48 -17.72 1.33
C MET A 169 0.76 -16.39 0.61
N ILE A 170 1.08 -15.37 1.39
CA ILE A 170 1.62 -14.10 0.88
C ILE A 170 3.13 -14.12 1.08
N VAL A 171 3.90 -13.78 0.05
CA VAL A 171 5.35 -13.66 0.12
C VAL A 171 5.78 -12.28 -0.32
N VAL A 172 6.41 -11.52 0.57
CA VAL A 172 6.99 -10.19 0.30
C VAL A 172 8.50 -10.37 0.08
N ASP A 173 8.94 -10.55 -1.16
CA ASP A 173 10.34 -10.83 -1.49
C ASP A 173 10.68 -10.35 -2.91
N ASP A 174 11.94 -10.01 -3.13
CA ASP A 174 12.49 -9.60 -4.43
C ASP A 174 13.19 -10.73 -5.18
N ARG A 175 13.23 -11.93 -4.60
CA ARG A 175 13.81 -13.12 -5.21
C ARG A 175 12.81 -13.81 -6.12
N ALA A 176 13.27 -14.23 -7.29
CA ALA A 176 12.49 -14.99 -8.26
C ALA A 176 12.01 -16.30 -7.65
N ALA A 177 10.74 -16.64 -7.91
CA ALA A 177 10.15 -17.90 -7.50
C ALA A 177 9.10 -18.33 -8.52
N ALA A 178 8.88 -19.65 -8.63
CA ALA A 178 7.85 -20.18 -9.49
C ALA A 178 6.45 -19.79 -8.98
N THR A 179 5.58 -19.38 -9.89
CA THR A 179 4.16 -19.14 -9.62
C THR A 179 3.50 -20.42 -9.11
N LYS A 180 2.67 -20.29 -8.09
CA LYS A 180 1.93 -21.41 -7.48
C LYS A 180 0.50 -20.98 -7.19
N GLU A 181 -0.42 -21.93 -7.25
CA GLU A 181 -1.80 -21.72 -6.82
C GLU A 181 -1.83 -21.32 -5.34
N ASN A 182 -2.72 -20.38 -4.99
CA ASN A 182 -2.88 -19.84 -3.64
C ASN A 182 -1.60 -19.23 -3.02
N VAL A 183 -0.66 -18.79 -3.87
CA VAL A 183 0.48 -17.99 -3.44
C VAL A 183 0.39 -16.62 -4.11
N LEU A 184 0.25 -15.58 -3.29
CA LEU A 184 0.36 -14.19 -3.71
C LEU A 184 1.78 -13.70 -3.45
N ARG A 185 2.52 -13.33 -4.50
CA ARG A 185 3.82 -12.68 -4.35
C ARG A 185 3.64 -11.18 -4.45
N ILE A 186 4.23 -10.45 -3.51
CA ILE A 186 4.37 -9.01 -3.54
C ILE A 186 5.85 -8.73 -3.71
N VAL A 187 6.21 -8.16 -4.86
CA VAL A 187 7.60 -7.94 -5.28
C VAL A 187 7.92 -6.45 -5.14
N PRO A 188 8.53 -6.03 -4.02
CA PRO A 188 8.88 -4.63 -3.76
C PRO A 188 10.08 -4.20 -4.60
N ARG A 189 10.13 -2.91 -4.98
CA ARG A 189 11.24 -2.33 -5.74
C ARG A 189 12.45 -2.00 -4.86
N THR A 190 13.29 -3.00 -4.64
CA THR A 190 14.47 -2.94 -3.75
C THR A 190 15.80 -2.84 -4.49
N LEU A 191 15.84 -3.13 -5.79
CA LEU A 191 17.08 -3.35 -6.52
C LEU A 191 17.51 -2.12 -7.31
N VAL A 192 18.80 -1.81 -7.26
CA VAL A 192 19.47 -0.94 -8.22
C VAL A 192 20.40 -1.79 -9.07
N VAL A 193 20.17 -1.79 -10.38
CA VAL A 193 20.95 -2.59 -11.33
C VAL A 193 21.99 -1.71 -12.02
N GLY A 194 23.26 -1.99 -11.73
CA GLY A 194 24.37 -1.34 -12.39
C GLY A 194 24.67 -2.00 -13.73
N VAL A 195 24.79 -1.19 -14.78
CA VAL A 195 25.03 -1.64 -16.16
C VAL A 195 26.35 -1.06 -16.67
N GLY A 196 27.26 -1.93 -17.09
CA GLY A 196 28.50 -1.56 -17.77
C GLY A 196 28.62 -2.28 -19.10
N SER A 197 28.94 -1.57 -20.17
CA SER A 197 29.03 -2.15 -21.51
C SER A 197 30.30 -1.71 -22.25
N THR A 198 30.64 -2.41 -23.33
CA THR A 198 31.48 -1.83 -24.39
C THR A 198 30.66 -0.89 -25.27
N ARG A 199 31.31 0.11 -25.88
CA ARG A 199 30.64 1.02 -26.83
C ARG A 199 30.04 0.23 -28.01
N GLY A 200 28.84 0.61 -28.43
CA GLY A 200 28.05 -0.02 -29.48
C GLY A 200 27.29 -1.28 -29.03
N SER A 201 27.15 -1.52 -27.72
CA SER A 201 26.35 -2.67 -27.24
C SER A 201 24.88 -2.43 -27.59
N SER A 202 24.18 -3.48 -28.01
CA SER A 202 22.75 -3.39 -28.38
C SER A 202 21.83 -3.53 -27.17
N ALA A 203 20.60 -3.03 -27.27
CA ALA A 203 19.55 -3.24 -26.27
C ALA A 203 19.33 -4.73 -25.97
N THR A 204 19.33 -5.57 -27.02
CA THR A 204 19.21 -7.02 -26.89
C THR A 204 20.36 -7.63 -26.07
N SER A 205 21.59 -7.14 -26.22
CA SER A 205 22.74 -7.58 -25.43
C SER A 205 22.60 -7.19 -23.96
N VAL A 206 22.06 -6.00 -23.68
CA VAL A 206 21.77 -5.57 -22.30
C VAL A 206 20.65 -6.41 -21.69
N GLY A 207 19.55 -6.62 -22.42
CA GLY A 207 18.45 -7.49 -21.99
C GLY A 207 18.91 -8.93 -21.72
N ALA A 208 19.79 -9.49 -22.56
CA ALA A 208 20.36 -10.81 -22.34
C ALA A 208 21.22 -10.88 -21.07
N ALA A 209 21.95 -9.81 -20.73
CA ALA A 209 22.69 -9.73 -19.48
C ALA A 209 21.76 -9.57 -18.27
N LEU A 210 20.69 -8.77 -18.37
CA LEU A 210 19.68 -8.64 -17.32
C LEU A 210 18.98 -9.97 -17.02
N ALA A 211 18.71 -10.79 -18.04
CA ALA A 211 18.15 -12.13 -17.86
C ALA A 211 19.03 -13.06 -17.01
N GLU A 212 20.34 -12.80 -16.90
CA GLU A 212 21.22 -13.57 -16.00
C GLU A 212 20.99 -13.23 -14.53
N LEU A 213 20.55 -12.00 -14.21
CA LEU A 213 20.20 -11.62 -12.83
C LEU A 213 19.00 -12.44 -12.32
N ASP A 214 18.06 -12.77 -13.21
CA ASP A 214 16.95 -13.68 -12.90
C ASP A 214 17.44 -15.13 -12.87
N ALA A 215 17.96 -15.63 -13.99
CA ALA A 215 18.27 -17.05 -14.16
C ALA A 215 19.36 -17.58 -13.21
N GLN A 216 20.40 -16.77 -12.94
CA GLN A 216 21.54 -17.16 -12.09
C GLN A 216 21.57 -16.40 -10.77
N GLY A 217 21.17 -15.13 -10.78
CA GLY A 217 21.08 -14.31 -9.56
C GLY A 217 19.86 -14.62 -8.70
N GLY A 218 18.83 -15.28 -9.26
CA GLY A 218 17.59 -15.59 -8.56
C GLY A 218 16.80 -14.34 -8.17
N LEU A 219 16.92 -13.25 -8.94
CA LEU A 219 16.28 -11.97 -8.67
C LEU A 219 15.07 -11.76 -9.58
N ASP A 220 13.97 -11.30 -9.02
CA ASP A 220 12.79 -10.92 -9.78
C ASP A 220 13.02 -9.54 -10.40
N LEU A 221 13.05 -9.44 -11.73
CA LEU A 221 13.37 -8.17 -12.39
C LEU A 221 12.33 -7.07 -12.14
N ARG A 222 11.12 -7.39 -11.66
CA ARG A 222 10.14 -6.38 -11.19
C ARG A 222 10.59 -5.64 -9.95
N ALA A 223 11.55 -6.17 -9.21
CA ALA A 223 12.13 -5.51 -8.04
C ALA A 223 13.11 -4.39 -8.40
N ILE A 224 13.39 -4.15 -9.69
CA ILE A 224 14.27 -3.06 -10.12
C ILE A 224 13.57 -1.71 -9.86
N LYS A 225 14.18 -0.91 -8.99
CA LYS A 225 13.79 0.48 -8.73
C LYS A 225 14.47 1.44 -9.71
N ALA A 226 15.74 1.19 -10.01
CA ALA A 226 16.55 2.04 -10.88
C ALA A 226 17.67 1.24 -11.56
N PHE A 227 18.11 1.76 -12.69
CA PHE A 227 19.36 1.38 -13.33
C PHE A 227 20.45 2.39 -13.00
N ALA A 228 21.71 1.98 -13.07
CA ALA A 228 22.83 2.87 -12.80
C ALA A 228 24.01 2.60 -13.75
N THR A 229 24.71 3.64 -14.19
CA THR A 229 25.93 3.50 -14.99
C THR A 229 26.93 4.63 -14.74
N ALA A 230 28.07 4.60 -15.44
CA ALA A 230 29.04 5.71 -15.43
C ALA A 230 28.59 6.80 -16.42
N ASP A 231 28.86 8.08 -16.13
CA ASP A 231 28.48 9.22 -17.01
C ASP A 231 28.91 9.04 -18.47
N ALA A 232 30.08 8.45 -18.70
CA ALA A 232 30.60 8.15 -20.03
C ALA A 232 29.74 7.15 -20.84
N LYS A 233 28.71 6.57 -20.22
CA LYS A 233 27.74 5.61 -20.78
C LYS A 233 26.29 6.08 -20.66
N ALA A 234 26.05 7.30 -20.16
CA ALA A 234 24.71 7.86 -19.97
C ALA A 234 23.89 7.83 -21.26
N ASP A 235 24.51 8.24 -22.37
CA ASP A 235 23.88 8.34 -23.69
C ASP A 235 24.14 7.11 -24.58
N GLU A 236 24.54 5.97 -24.00
CA GLU A 236 24.81 4.76 -24.78
C GLU A 236 23.47 4.16 -25.26
N PRO A 237 23.17 4.13 -26.58
CA PRO A 237 21.83 3.81 -27.06
C PRO A 237 21.31 2.45 -26.57
N GLY A 238 22.16 1.42 -26.59
CA GLY A 238 21.73 0.11 -26.12
C GLY A 238 21.45 0.01 -24.62
N ILE A 239 21.95 0.92 -23.78
CA ILE A 239 21.54 0.99 -22.37
C ILE A 239 20.20 1.71 -22.27
N VAL A 240 20.08 2.88 -22.89
CA VAL A 240 18.85 3.69 -22.86
C VAL A 240 17.66 2.89 -23.40
N ASP A 241 17.80 2.32 -24.60
CA ASP A 241 16.78 1.51 -25.26
C ASP A 241 16.40 0.29 -24.40
N ALA A 242 17.36 -0.36 -23.72
CA ALA A 242 17.07 -1.51 -22.87
C ALA A 242 16.32 -1.13 -21.58
N VAL A 243 16.58 0.05 -21.01
CA VAL A 243 15.84 0.56 -19.85
C VAL A 243 14.42 0.92 -20.24
N GLU A 244 14.23 1.53 -21.42
CA GLU A 244 12.90 1.83 -21.98
C GLU A 244 12.12 0.54 -22.29
N ASP A 245 12.76 -0.43 -22.96
CA ASP A 245 12.17 -1.74 -23.25
C ASP A 245 11.77 -2.44 -21.95
N TRP A 246 12.65 -2.47 -20.94
CA TRP A 246 12.33 -3.03 -19.63
C TRP A 246 11.10 -2.33 -19.05
N GLY A 247 11.07 -1.00 -19.08
CA GLY A 247 9.96 -0.25 -18.49
C GLY A 247 8.62 -0.47 -19.18
N PHE A 248 8.62 -0.64 -20.50
CA PHE A 248 7.44 -1.00 -21.27
C PHE A 248 6.82 -2.33 -20.79
N TRP A 249 7.64 -3.35 -20.53
CA TRP A 249 7.17 -4.65 -20.07
C TRP A 249 6.78 -4.69 -18.59
N HIS A 250 7.28 -3.76 -17.78
CA HIS A 250 7.07 -3.72 -16.33
C HIS A 250 6.08 -2.64 -15.88
N GLY A 251 5.50 -1.89 -16.84
CA GLY A 251 4.46 -0.89 -16.59
C GLY A 251 4.96 0.41 -15.98
N ASP A 252 6.27 0.62 -15.93
CA ASP A 252 6.91 1.83 -15.39
C ASP A 252 8.34 1.98 -15.89
N THR A 253 8.79 3.21 -16.10
CA THR A 253 10.17 3.51 -16.52
C THR A 253 11.05 3.69 -15.30
N ALA A 254 11.93 2.73 -15.05
CA ALA A 254 12.97 2.88 -14.02
C ALA A 254 13.94 4.01 -14.41
N GLU A 255 14.34 4.79 -13.42
CA GLU A 255 15.32 5.86 -13.61
C GLU A 255 16.69 5.29 -13.98
N LEU A 256 17.40 5.93 -14.92
CA LEU A 256 18.81 5.64 -15.21
C LEU A 256 19.70 6.66 -14.50
N LEU A 257 20.28 6.25 -13.38
CA LEU A 257 21.25 7.03 -12.63
C LEU A 257 22.62 7.00 -13.29
N THR A 258 23.32 8.13 -13.30
CA THR A 258 24.68 8.23 -13.84
C THR A 258 25.62 8.82 -12.81
N PHE A 259 26.85 8.31 -12.80
CA PHE A 259 27.85 8.73 -11.83
C PHE A 259 29.20 9.02 -12.51
N PRO A 260 29.91 10.08 -12.07
CA PRO A 260 31.29 10.32 -12.43
C PRO A 260 32.15 9.13 -12.06
N THR A 261 33.09 8.76 -12.94
CA THR A 261 33.89 7.56 -12.67
C THR A 261 34.84 7.73 -11.48
N ALA A 262 35.21 8.97 -11.12
CA ALA A 262 35.95 9.25 -9.91
C ALA A 262 35.18 8.82 -8.65
N GLU A 263 33.87 9.09 -8.60
CA GLU A 263 33.00 8.66 -7.50
C GLU A 263 32.86 7.14 -7.48
N LEU A 264 32.66 6.51 -8.65
CA LEU A 264 32.62 5.05 -8.76
C LEU A 264 33.95 4.37 -8.40
N ALA A 265 35.07 5.07 -8.44
CA ALA A 265 36.38 4.52 -8.09
C ALA A 265 36.59 4.40 -6.57
N GLU A 266 35.85 5.20 -5.78
CA GLU A 266 35.87 5.18 -4.32
C GLU A 266 35.04 4.04 -3.73
N ILE A 267 34.15 3.45 -4.53
CA ILE A 267 33.30 2.34 -4.11
C ILE A 267 34.10 1.05 -4.05
N GLY A 268 34.14 0.43 -2.87
CA GLY A 268 34.67 -0.92 -2.70
C GLY A 268 33.79 -1.93 -3.43
N VAL A 269 34.39 -2.68 -4.36
CA VAL A 269 33.69 -3.70 -5.15
C VAL A 269 34.32 -5.08 -4.93
N PRO A 270 33.52 -6.16 -4.93
CA PRO A 270 34.05 -7.50 -4.67
C PRO A 270 34.89 -8.05 -5.82
N ASN A 271 34.59 -7.65 -7.06
CA ASN A 271 35.24 -8.21 -8.26
C ASN A 271 35.96 -7.13 -9.09
N PRO A 272 37.10 -6.58 -8.63
CA PRO A 272 37.82 -5.53 -9.34
C PRO A 272 38.42 -6.02 -10.68
N SER A 273 38.43 -5.15 -11.69
CA SER A 273 39.07 -5.39 -13.00
C SER A 273 40.15 -4.36 -13.29
N SER A 274 41.38 -4.83 -13.52
CA SER A 274 42.51 -3.96 -13.92
C SER A 274 42.30 -3.34 -15.30
N VAL A 275 41.65 -4.05 -16.23
CA VAL A 275 41.31 -3.55 -17.57
C VAL A 275 40.30 -2.40 -17.49
N VAL A 276 39.25 -2.53 -16.68
CA VAL A 276 38.27 -1.46 -16.47
C VAL A 276 38.90 -0.28 -15.73
N ARG A 277 39.75 -0.55 -14.72
CA ARG A 277 40.47 0.50 -13.99
C ARG A 277 41.35 1.34 -14.91
N ASN A 278 42.10 0.70 -15.81
CA ASN A 278 42.98 1.41 -16.73
C ASN A 278 42.24 2.19 -17.83
N SER A 279 41.02 1.78 -18.20
CA SER A 279 40.25 2.39 -19.29
C SER A 279 39.25 3.44 -18.81
N MET A 280 38.59 3.20 -17.68
CA MET A 280 37.51 4.04 -17.16
C MET A 280 37.90 4.76 -15.87
N GLY A 281 38.88 4.26 -15.11
CA GLY A 281 39.26 4.82 -13.81
C GLY A 281 38.56 4.19 -12.60
N THR A 282 37.57 3.30 -12.80
CA THR A 282 36.92 2.51 -11.73
C THR A 282 37.25 1.02 -11.87
N ALA A 283 37.22 0.28 -10.76
CA ALA A 283 37.49 -1.15 -10.76
C ALA A 283 36.33 -1.99 -11.34
N SER A 284 35.10 -1.50 -11.32
CA SER A 284 33.92 -2.19 -11.87
C SER A 284 32.79 -1.18 -12.06
N VAL A 285 32.40 -0.89 -13.30
CA VAL A 285 31.29 0.06 -13.55
C VAL A 285 29.97 -0.48 -13.00
N ALA A 286 29.64 -1.75 -13.30
CA ALA A 286 28.36 -2.34 -12.91
C ALA A 286 28.20 -2.41 -11.38
N GLU A 287 29.15 -3.02 -10.67
CA GLU A 287 29.04 -3.17 -9.21
C GLU A 287 29.10 -1.81 -8.49
N ALA A 288 30.02 -0.93 -8.89
CA ALA A 288 30.15 0.38 -8.25
C ALA A 288 28.91 1.25 -8.48
N ALA A 289 28.37 1.27 -9.70
CA ALA A 289 27.17 2.05 -10.02
C ALA A 289 25.93 1.49 -9.31
N ALA A 290 25.78 0.15 -9.24
CA ALA A 290 24.69 -0.48 -8.49
C ALA A 290 24.71 -0.07 -7.01
N LEU A 291 25.86 -0.25 -6.35
CA LEU A 291 26.03 0.10 -4.94
C LEU A 291 25.85 1.59 -4.69
N ARG A 292 26.41 2.45 -5.57
CA ARG A 292 26.29 3.89 -5.42
C ARG A 292 24.87 4.38 -5.62
N GLY A 293 24.16 3.87 -6.62
CA GLY A 293 22.74 4.18 -6.83
C GLY A 293 21.88 3.70 -5.66
N ALA A 294 22.15 2.52 -5.11
CA ALA A 294 21.47 2.04 -3.90
C ALA A 294 21.75 2.94 -2.68
N GLN A 295 22.96 3.49 -2.53
CA GLN A 295 23.30 4.45 -1.47
C GLN A 295 22.56 5.77 -1.63
N LEU A 296 22.42 6.24 -2.87
CA LEU A 296 21.72 7.48 -3.19
C LEU A 296 20.22 7.35 -2.87
N LEU A 297 19.59 6.28 -3.34
CA LEU A 297 18.15 6.05 -3.20
C LEU A 297 17.74 5.49 -1.83
N GLY A 298 18.63 4.78 -1.15
CA GLY A 298 18.34 4.12 0.11
C GLY A 298 18.29 5.03 1.34
N HIS A 299 18.70 6.31 1.21
CA HIS A 299 18.65 7.30 2.31
C HIS A 299 19.23 6.83 3.66
N GLY A 300 20.33 6.07 3.62
CA GLY A 300 20.97 5.50 4.82
C GLY A 300 20.50 4.10 5.20
N ALA A 301 19.67 3.47 4.36
CA ALA A 301 19.35 2.05 4.44
C ALA A 301 20.60 1.17 4.33
N PRO A 302 20.63 0.02 5.04
CA PRO A 302 21.63 -1.00 4.79
C PRO A 302 21.56 -1.47 3.34
N ILE A 303 22.72 -1.63 2.72
CA ILE A 303 22.84 -2.03 1.32
C ILE A 303 23.70 -3.26 1.24
N GLU A 304 23.26 -4.21 0.44
CA GLU A 304 24.03 -5.42 0.13
C GLU A 304 24.10 -5.61 -1.38
N LEU A 305 25.10 -6.37 -1.82
CA LEU A 305 25.15 -6.82 -3.21
C LEU A 305 24.25 -8.04 -3.35
N ALA A 306 23.10 -7.86 -4.01
CA ALA A 306 22.09 -8.89 -4.21
C ALA A 306 22.55 -9.94 -5.24
N ALA A 307 23.29 -9.49 -6.25
CA ALA A 307 23.96 -10.32 -7.23
C ALA A 307 25.30 -9.69 -7.61
N GLU A 308 26.35 -10.51 -7.57
CA GLU A 308 27.64 -10.17 -8.14
C GLU A 308 27.54 -9.96 -9.66
N LYS A 309 28.62 -9.47 -10.27
CA LYS A 309 28.60 -9.14 -11.69
C LYS A 309 28.41 -10.39 -12.58
N PHE A 310 27.43 -10.33 -13.47
CA PHE A 310 27.29 -11.24 -14.60
C PHE A 310 27.76 -10.56 -15.88
N LYS A 311 28.49 -11.28 -16.74
CA LYS A 311 28.96 -10.77 -18.02
C LYS A 311 28.42 -11.61 -19.17
N ARG A 312 27.72 -10.97 -20.10
CA ARG A 312 27.18 -11.59 -21.32
C ARG A 312 27.22 -10.58 -22.47
N ASP A 313 27.64 -11.03 -23.66
CA ASP A 313 27.64 -10.23 -24.89
C ASP A 313 28.30 -8.84 -24.77
N ASN A 314 29.43 -8.78 -24.05
CA ASN A 314 30.18 -7.55 -23.72
C ASN A 314 29.44 -6.54 -22.82
N VAL A 315 28.29 -6.92 -22.28
CA VAL A 315 27.60 -6.22 -21.20
C VAL A 315 27.90 -6.92 -19.87
N THR A 316 28.05 -6.13 -18.83
CA THR A 316 28.19 -6.54 -17.44
C THR A 316 27.05 -5.92 -16.65
N VAL A 317 26.35 -6.73 -15.87
CA VAL A 317 25.32 -6.25 -14.95
C VAL A 317 25.62 -6.73 -13.53
N ALA A 318 25.22 -5.95 -12.53
CA ALA A 318 25.26 -6.34 -11.12
C ALA A 318 24.07 -5.69 -10.41
N ALA A 319 23.60 -6.26 -9.30
CA ALA A 319 22.45 -5.73 -8.57
C ALA A 319 22.80 -5.49 -7.10
N ALA A 320 22.50 -4.30 -6.61
CA ALA A 320 22.54 -3.95 -5.19
C ALA A 320 21.11 -3.88 -4.65
N ARG A 321 20.89 -4.41 -3.44
CA ARG A 321 19.60 -4.37 -2.74
C ARG A 321 19.66 -3.33 -1.64
N MET A 322 18.65 -2.46 -1.63
CA MET A 322 18.34 -1.59 -0.51
C MET A 322 17.46 -2.38 0.46
N LEU A 323 17.97 -2.65 1.66
CA LEU A 323 17.20 -3.34 2.70
C LEU A 323 16.22 -2.37 3.35
N PRO A 324 14.97 -2.78 3.62
CA PRO A 324 14.02 -1.90 4.27
C PRO A 324 14.48 -1.58 5.69
N ARG A 325 14.09 -0.40 6.15
CA ARG A 325 14.25 0.04 7.54
C ARG A 325 12.88 0.08 8.18
N GLY A 326 12.83 0.12 9.51
CA GLY A 326 11.57 0.45 10.16
C GLY A 326 11.17 1.88 9.86
N ARG A 327 9.92 2.21 10.15
CA ARG A 327 9.31 3.50 9.83
C ARG A 327 8.75 4.13 11.10
N LEU A 328 9.06 5.39 11.33
CA LEU A 328 8.57 6.16 12.47
C LEU A 328 7.91 7.45 12.01
N ALA A 329 6.57 7.47 12.03
CA ALA A 329 5.80 8.67 11.80
C ALA A 329 5.59 9.43 13.11
N LEU A 330 6.10 10.65 13.22
CA LEU A 330 5.79 11.60 14.29
C LEU A 330 4.55 12.40 13.87
N VAL A 331 3.42 12.11 14.48
CA VAL A 331 2.11 12.58 14.03
C VAL A 331 1.52 13.56 15.04
N GLY A 332 1.36 14.81 14.61
CA GLY A 332 0.59 15.82 15.31
C GLY A 332 -0.90 15.73 15.01
N LEU A 333 -1.70 15.60 16.07
CA LEU A 333 -3.15 15.48 15.97
C LEU A 333 -3.87 16.83 15.89
N GLY A 334 -3.13 17.95 15.99
CA GLY A 334 -3.75 19.27 16.06
C GLY A 334 -4.62 19.42 17.32
N PRO A 335 -5.65 20.30 17.32
CA PRO A 335 -6.60 20.55 18.43
C PRO A 335 -7.27 19.31 19.00
N GLY A 336 -7.24 18.20 18.28
CA GLY A 336 -7.68 16.90 18.75
C GLY A 336 -9.03 16.46 18.23
N SER A 337 -9.78 17.34 17.54
CA SER A 337 -10.97 16.89 16.81
C SER A 337 -10.58 16.13 15.54
N ALA A 338 -11.40 15.14 15.16
CA ALA A 338 -11.17 14.37 13.94
C ALA A 338 -11.27 15.24 12.68
N GLU A 339 -12.08 16.30 12.70
CA GLU A 339 -12.29 17.20 11.56
C GLU A 339 -11.08 18.11 11.27
N GLU A 340 -10.21 18.30 12.27
CA GLU A 340 -9.03 19.16 12.19
C GLU A 340 -7.75 18.37 11.93
N ARG A 341 -7.85 17.03 11.85
CA ARG A 341 -6.72 16.15 11.55
C ARG A 341 -6.44 16.14 10.04
N THR A 342 -5.16 16.24 9.67
CA THR A 342 -4.80 16.24 8.25
C THR A 342 -4.93 14.85 7.64
N PRO A 343 -5.30 14.73 6.34
CA PRO A 343 -5.34 13.43 5.66
C PRO A 343 -4.02 12.66 5.71
N ARG A 344 -2.88 13.37 5.69
CA ARG A 344 -1.55 12.75 5.83
C ARG A 344 -1.34 12.11 7.20
N ALA A 345 -1.84 12.73 8.27
CA ALA A 345 -1.77 12.15 9.61
C ALA A 345 -2.59 10.85 9.68
N GLU A 346 -3.79 10.84 9.11
CA GLU A 346 -4.62 9.62 9.07
C GLU A 346 -3.96 8.50 8.28
N ALA A 347 -3.37 8.82 7.12
CA ALA A 347 -2.66 7.85 6.31
C ALA A 347 -1.49 7.21 7.06
N GLU A 348 -0.66 8.00 7.75
CA GLU A 348 0.48 7.45 8.51
C GLU A 348 0.03 6.65 9.74
N ILE A 349 -1.07 7.02 10.41
CA ILE A 349 -1.66 6.20 11.49
C ILE A 349 -2.15 4.87 10.95
N ARG A 350 -2.86 4.86 9.81
CA ARG A 350 -3.36 3.64 9.17
C ARG A 350 -2.23 2.72 8.68
N ARG A 351 -1.08 3.28 8.31
CA ARG A 351 0.13 2.54 7.89
C ARG A 351 0.86 1.86 9.05
N ALA A 352 0.56 2.22 10.29
CA ALA A 352 1.30 1.73 11.43
C ALA A 352 0.80 0.35 11.91
N ALA A 353 1.76 -0.53 12.21
CA ALA A 353 1.50 -1.72 13.02
C ALA A 353 1.41 -1.36 14.51
N PHE A 354 2.18 -0.36 14.94
CA PHE A 354 2.22 0.12 16.32
C PHE A 354 1.81 1.58 16.42
N VAL A 355 0.89 1.88 17.34
CA VAL A 355 0.55 3.27 17.70
C VAL A 355 1.03 3.56 19.11
N VAL A 356 1.86 4.58 19.23
CA VAL A 356 2.49 5.00 20.49
C VAL A 356 2.00 6.38 20.85
N GLY A 357 1.62 6.63 22.10
CA GLY A 357 1.18 7.95 22.55
C GLY A 357 0.63 7.94 23.97
N THR A 358 0.17 9.11 24.44
CA THR A 358 -0.59 9.17 25.70
C THR A 358 -1.96 8.48 25.53
N PRO A 359 -2.58 7.98 26.61
CA PRO A 359 -3.90 7.36 26.53
C PRO A 359 -4.94 8.19 25.77
N GLU A 360 -4.95 9.51 26.00
CA GLU A 360 -5.89 10.44 25.37
C GLU A 360 -5.64 10.60 23.87
N ALA A 361 -4.37 10.67 23.46
CA ALA A 361 -4.00 10.77 22.04
C ALA A 361 -4.34 9.49 21.29
N ILE A 362 -4.15 8.33 21.92
CA ILE A 362 -4.51 7.02 21.37
C ILE A 362 -6.04 6.91 21.23
N GLU A 363 -6.81 7.30 22.25
CA GLU A 363 -8.27 7.28 22.19
C GLU A 363 -8.79 8.13 21.03
N ALA A 364 -8.21 9.30 20.81
CA ALA A 364 -8.59 10.20 19.71
C ALA A 364 -8.38 9.58 18.31
N VAL A 365 -7.41 8.68 18.15
CA VAL A 365 -7.13 8.00 16.88
C VAL A 365 -7.71 6.59 16.80
N GLY A 366 -8.38 6.12 17.85
CA GLY A 366 -9.01 4.79 17.93
C GLY A 366 -9.81 4.38 16.69
N PRO A 367 -10.67 5.25 16.12
CA PRO A 367 -11.43 4.94 14.90
C PRO A 367 -10.58 4.70 13.63
N LEU A 368 -9.31 5.08 13.62
CA LEU A 368 -8.38 4.86 12.50
C LEU A 368 -7.60 3.55 12.64
N LEU A 369 -7.57 2.96 13.83
CA LEU A 369 -6.72 1.80 14.12
C LEU A 369 -7.29 0.56 13.44
N ARG A 370 -6.40 -0.18 12.75
CA ARG A 370 -6.79 -1.43 12.10
C ARG A 370 -6.90 -2.54 13.11
N SER A 371 -7.62 -3.59 12.73
CA SER A 371 -7.52 -4.87 13.45
C SER A 371 -6.07 -5.34 13.43
N GLY A 372 -5.54 -5.72 14.59
CA GLY A 372 -4.14 -6.10 14.77
C GLY A 372 -3.20 -4.95 15.11
N THR A 373 -3.65 -3.69 15.14
CA THR A 373 -2.81 -2.59 15.61
C THR A 373 -2.46 -2.75 17.09
N GLU A 374 -1.17 -2.70 17.39
CA GLU A 374 -0.67 -2.78 18.74
C GLU A 374 -0.47 -1.38 19.35
N VAL A 375 -1.12 -1.13 20.48
CA VAL A 375 -1.00 0.13 21.21
C VAL A 375 0.12 0.05 22.24
N ARG A 376 0.91 1.13 22.38
CA ARG A 376 1.94 1.32 23.41
C ARG A 376 1.94 2.76 23.93
N HIS A 377 2.59 3.00 25.05
CA HIS A 377 2.71 4.35 25.63
C HIS A 377 4.12 4.93 25.57
N GLU A 378 5.11 4.11 25.19
CA GLU A 378 6.52 4.48 25.08
C GLU A 378 7.23 3.55 24.08
N GLY A 379 8.51 3.81 23.81
CA GLY A 379 9.36 2.92 22.99
C GLY A 379 9.17 3.04 21.48
N ALA A 380 8.61 4.14 20.98
CA ALA A 380 8.39 4.32 19.53
C ALA A 380 9.66 4.20 18.70
N GLY A 381 10.76 4.82 19.17
CA GLY A 381 12.07 4.75 18.51
C GLY A 381 12.64 3.33 18.46
N ASP A 382 12.55 2.58 19.57
CA ASP A 382 13.08 1.22 19.65
C ASP A 382 12.31 0.24 18.76
N LEU A 383 10.99 0.38 18.67
CA LEU A 383 10.15 -0.41 17.76
C LEU A 383 10.53 -0.15 16.31
N ALA A 384 10.67 1.11 15.92
CA ALA A 384 11.05 1.49 14.56
C ALA A 384 12.49 1.04 14.23
N ALA A 385 13.44 1.17 15.16
CA ALA A 385 14.81 0.68 14.96
C ALA A 385 14.88 -0.85 14.76
N ARG A 386 13.88 -1.61 15.23
CA ARG A 386 13.76 -3.05 15.00
C ARG A 386 13.03 -3.43 13.71
N GLY A 387 12.72 -2.46 12.84
CA GLY A 387 12.07 -2.70 11.55
C GLY A 387 10.55 -2.53 11.54
N ALA A 388 9.92 -2.07 12.63
CA ALA A 388 8.47 -1.93 12.69
C ALA A 388 7.95 -0.65 12.00
N ALA A 389 6.69 -0.68 11.54
CA ALA A 389 5.94 0.51 11.17
C ALA A 389 5.25 1.12 12.41
N VAL A 390 5.64 2.34 12.79
CA VAL A 390 5.22 2.98 14.03
C VAL A 390 4.66 4.37 13.76
N ALA A 391 3.51 4.70 14.35
CA ALA A 391 3.01 6.06 14.46
C ALA A 391 3.09 6.52 15.92
N PHE A 392 3.95 7.50 16.21
CA PHE A 392 3.98 8.20 17.48
C PHE A 392 3.05 9.41 17.40
N VAL A 393 1.93 9.35 18.11
CA VAL A 393 0.88 10.36 18.08
C VAL A 393 0.93 11.26 19.32
N ALA A 394 0.73 12.57 19.12
CA ALA A 394 0.51 13.53 20.20
C ALA A 394 -0.36 14.70 19.71
N PHE A 395 -1.09 15.36 20.63
CA PHE A 395 -1.82 16.58 20.32
C PHE A 395 -0.89 17.74 19.92
N GLY A 396 -1.46 18.80 19.34
CA GLY A 396 -0.66 19.92 18.88
C GLY A 396 0.12 19.60 17.61
N ILE A 397 1.33 20.16 17.53
CA ILE A 397 2.24 19.95 16.39
C ILE A 397 2.77 18.51 16.30
N GLY A 398 2.58 17.70 17.34
CA GLY A 398 3.05 16.31 17.41
C GLY A 398 4.28 16.12 18.29
N PRO A 399 4.73 14.86 18.44
CA PRO A 399 5.86 14.53 19.29
C PRO A 399 7.20 14.88 18.61
N THR A 400 8.24 15.04 19.42
CA THR A 400 9.62 15.23 18.97
C THR A 400 10.48 14.03 19.33
N LEU A 401 11.57 13.85 18.60
CA LEU A 401 12.61 12.87 18.95
C LEU A 401 13.76 13.57 19.65
N ASP A 402 14.18 13.02 20.79
CA ASP A 402 15.33 13.52 21.52
C ASP A 402 16.66 13.08 20.89
N ASN A 403 16.65 11.95 20.18
CA ASN A 403 17.83 11.35 19.55
C ASN A 403 17.52 10.82 18.14
N PRO A 404 18.51 10.73 17.25
CA PRO A 404 18.37 10.05 15.96
C PRO A 404 17.94 8.59 16.16
N VAL A 405 17.09 8.09 15.26
CA VAL A 405 16.63 6.70 15.24
C VAL A 405 17.08 6.05 13.94
N GLU A 406 17.51 4.78 14.01
CA GLU A 406 17.85 3.98 12.83
C GLU A 406 16.59 3.48 12.10
N ALA A 407 15.76 4.42 11.64
CA ALA A 407 14.52 4.18 10.94
C ALA A 407 14.25 5.33 9.95
N ASP A 408 13.30 5.13 9.05
CA ASP A 408 12.78 6.20 8.21
C ASP A 408 11.81 7.05 9.03
N VAL A 409 12.26 8.26 9.38
CA VAL A 409 11.49 9.18 10.21
C VAL A 409 10.69 10.13 9.33
N ILE A 410 9.38 10.19 9.56
CA ILE A 410 8.46 11.08 8.85
C ILE A 410 7.82 12.00 9.87
N VAL A 411 7.86 13.30 9.63
CA VAL A 411 7.21 14.29 10.49
C VAL A 411 5.94 14.78 9.81
N VAL A 412 4.81 14.59 10.48
CA VAL A 412 3.50 15.08 10.05
C VAL A 412 3.00 16.07 11.10
N PRO A 413 3.30 17.38 10.93
CA PRO A 413 2.92 18.37 11.92
C PRO A 413 1.40 18.54 11.96
N GLY A 414 0.86 18.64 13.17
CA GLY A 414 -0.54 18.99 13.37
C GLY A 414 -0.78 20.49 13.14
N VAL A 415 -1.98 20.82 12.66
CA VAL A 415 -2.42 22.21 12.55
C VAL A 415 -2.85 22.66 13.94
N TRP A 416 -2.22 23.68 14.50
CA TRP A 416 -2.55 24.20 15.82
C TRP A 416 -2.45 25.73 15.77
N ASP A 417 -3.60 26.41 15.88
CA ASP A 417 -3.61 27.85 16.06
C ASP A 417 -3.15 28.17 17.49
N ARG A 418 -2.13 29.03 17.61
CA ARG A 418 -1.66 29.53 18.91
C ARG A 418 -2.59 30.62 19.45
#